data_AF-A0A966LXD8-F1
#
_entry.id   AF-A0A966LXD8-F1
#
_cell.length_a   1.000
_cell.length_b   1.000
_cell.length_c   1.000
_cell.angle_alpha   90.00
_cell.angle_beta   90.00
_cell.angle_gamma   90.00
#
_symmetry.space_group_name_H-M   'P 1'
#
loop_
_entity.id
_entity.type
_entity.pdbx_description
1 polymer ?
#
loop_
_entity_poly.entity_id
_entity_poly.type
_entity_poly.pdbx_seq_one_letter_code
_entity_poly.pdbx_strand_id
1 'polypeptide(L)'
;MNTQQIRNSYIAFFQERGHVAVERAPLVLMGDPTTLFTGSGMQPMIPYLLGQPHPDGKRIVDSQTCLRAQDIEDVGDNRHTTFFEMLGNWSMGDYFKEQQIEWMWEFLSQVVGIDMSRVYVTCYIGDE
;
A
#
# COMPACT_ATOMS: atom_id res chain seq x y z
N MET A 1 -10.95 13.92 8.31
CA MET A 1 -9.61 13.50 8.81
C MET A 1 -8.55 14.28 8.06
N ASN A 2 -7.42 14.62 8.68
CA ASN A 2 -6.24 15.16 7.99
C ASN A 2 -5.31 14.02 7.51
N THR A 3 -4.27 14.35 6.73
CA THR A 3 -3.34 13.36 6.15
C THR A 3 -2.68 12.46 7.20
N GLN A 4 -2.25 13.02 8.34
CA GLN A 4 -1.62 12.25 9.41
C GLN A 4 -2.61 11.29 10.07
N GLN A 5 -3.85 11.73 10.27
CA GLN A 5 -4.91 10.90 10.82
C GLN A 5 -5.23 9.72 9.90
N ILE A 6 -5.34 9.96 8.58
CA ILE A 6 -5.61 8.87 7.61
C ILE A 6 -4.48 7.83 7.63
N ARG A 7 -3.22 8.28 7.59
CA ARG A 7 -2.05 7.38 7.66
C ARG A 7 -2.07 6.53 8.94
N ASN A 8 -2.25 7.18 10.09
CA ASN A 8 -2.25 6.48 11.38
C ASN A 8 -3.44 5.53 11.53
N SER A 9 -4.61 5.92 11.04
CA SER A 9 -5.81 5.07 11.05
C SER A 9 -5.64 3.85 10.15
N TYR A 10 -4.99 3.98 8.98
CA TYR A 10 -4.70 2.84 8.11
C TYR A 10 -3.77 1.82 8.79
N ILE A 11 -2.68 2.31 9.39
CA ILE A 11 -1.73 1.46 10.11
C ILE A 11 -2.42 0.76 11.29
N ALA A 12 -3.15 1.52 12.12
CA ALA A 12 -3.87 0.97 13.26
C ALA A 12 -4.93 -0.07 12.84
N PHE A 13 -5.68 0.21 11.78
CA PHE A 13 -6.71 -0.68 11.25
C PHE A 13 -6.15 -2.06 10.85
N PHE A 14 -4.97 -2.10 10.24
CA PHE A 14 -4.32 -3.37 9.89
C PHE A 14 -3.57 -4.00 11.08
N GLN A 15 -3.05 -3.21 12.03
CA GLN A 15 -2.49 -3.76 13.28
C GLN A 15 -3.54 -4.52 14.09
N GLU A 16 -4.78 -4.03 14.16
CA GLU A 16 -5.92 -4.75 14.77
C GLU A 16 -6.23 -6.08 14.07
N ARG A 17 -5.83 -6.24 12.81
CA ARG A 17 -5.96 -7.46 12.00
C ARG A 17 -4.71 -8.34 12.02
N GLY A 18 -3.76 -8.03 12.90
CA GLY A 18 -2.55 -8.81 13.12
C GLY A 18 -1.41 -8.49 12.15
N HIS A 19 -1.49 -7.38 11.39
CA HIS A 19 -0.35 -6.90 10.63
C HIS A 19 0.68 -6.24 11.54
N VAL A 20 1.96 -6.52 11.28
CA VAL A 20 3.06 -5.80 11.94
C VAL A 20 3.35 -4.53 11.15
N ALA A 21 3.35 -3.39 11.84
CA ALA A 21 3.75 -2.12 11.26
C ALA A 21 5.28 -2.07 11.13
N VAL A 22 5.79 -1.89 9.92
CA VAL A 22 7.24 -1.85 9.65
C VAL A 22 7.69 -0.46 9.22
N GLU A 23 8.99 -0.19 9.38
CA GLU A 23 9.58 1.05 8.89
C GLU A 23 9.58 1.09 7.36
N ARG A 24 9.34 2.27 6.80
CA ARG A 24 9.43 2.51 5.36
C ARG A 24 10.87 2.27 4.88
N ALA A 25 11.01 1.67 3.70
CA ALA A 25 12.29 1.52 3.03
C ALA A 25 12.86 2.89 2.60
N PRO A 26 14.19 3.02 2.44
CA PRO A 26 14.80 4.23 1.87
C PRO A 26 14.35 4.43 0.42
N LEU A 27 14.34 5.69 -0.05
CA LEU A 27 14.02 6.02 -1.44
C LEU A 27 14.97 5.38 -2.47
N VAL A 28 16.22 5.11 -2.08
CA VAL A 28 17.19 4.42 -2.92
C VAL A 28 17.44 3.06 -2.28
N LEU A 29 17.05 1.99 -2.96
CA LEU A 29 17.23 0.63 -2.47
C LEU A 29 18.67 0.19 -2.65
N MET A 30 19.22 -0.45 -1.62
CA MET A 30 20.54 -1.03 -1.69
C MET A 30 20.45 -2.41 -2.34
N GLY A 31 21.24 -2.64 -3.39
CA GLY A 31 21.33 -3.96 -4.03
C GLY A 31 20.30 -4.24 -5.13
N ASP A 32 19.51 -3.25 -5.54
CA ASP A 32 18.67 -3.33 -6.74
C ASP A 32 19.22 -2.38 -7.83
N PRO A 33 19.91 -2.90 -8.86
CA PRO A 33 20.43 -2.07 -9.96
C PRO A 33 19.35 -1.72 -11.00
N THR A 34 18.13 -2.26 -10.87
CA THR A 34 17.07 -2.12 -11.89
C THR A 34 16.17 -0.91 -11.65
N THR A 35 16.12 -0.41 -10.42
CA THR A 35 15.28 0.73 -10.02
C THR A 35 16.12 1.89 -9.50
N LEU A 36 15.82 3.11 -9.96
CA LEU A 36 16.52 4.32 -9.50
C LEU A 36 16.01 4.80 -8.14
N PHE A 37 14.68 4.78 -7.98
CA PHE A 37 14.00 5.15 -6.75
C PHE A 37 12.88 4.16 -6.43
N THR A 38 12.53 4.05 -5.15
CA THR A 38 11.34 3.34 -4.70
C THR A 38 10.09 4.05 -5.21
N GLY A 39 9.40 3.46 -6.20
CA GLY A 39 8.17 3.98 -6.81
C GLY A 39 6.87 3.35 -6.29
N SER A 40 6.98 2.33 -5.42
CA SER A 40 5.84 1.68 -4.76
C SER A 40 6.22 1.03 -3.42
N GLY A 41 5.24 0.83 -2.55
CA GLY A 41 5.40 0.07 -1.30
C GLY A 41 5.76 -1.40 -1.51
N MET A 42 5.47 -1.96 -2.70
CA MET A 42 5.71 -3.39 -2.94
C MET A 42 7.18 -3.69 -3.21
N GLN A 43 7.94 -2.75 -3.78
CA GLN A 43 9.34 -2.97 -4.19
C GLN A 43 10.22 -3.53 -3.05
N PRO A 44 10.24 -2.97 -1.83
CA PRO A 44 10.97 -3.57 -0.71
C PRO A 44 10.40 -4.92 -0.27
N MET A 45 9.15 -5.23 -0.63
CA MET A 45 8.47 -6.49 -0.29
C MET A 45 8.72 -7.62 -1.30
N ILE A 46 9.33 -7.35 -2.46
CA ILE A 46 9.54 -8.33 -3.55
C ILE A 46 10.16 -9.64 -3.06
N PRO A 47 11.28 -9.65 -2.30
CA PRO A 47 11.90 -10.91 -1.89
C PRO A 47 10.95 -11.81 -1.09
N TYR A 48 10.09 -11.19 -0.27
CA TYR A 48 9.16 -11.90 0.59
C TYR A 48 7.94 -12.40 -0.16
N LEU A 49 7.44 -11.61 -1.11
CA LEU A 49 6.37 -12.01 -2.03
C LEU A 49 6.82 -13.15 -2.96
N LEU A 50 8.12 -13.24 -3.27
CA LEU A 50 8.73 -14.35 -4.02
C LEU A 50 9.01 -15.60 -3.16
N GLY A 51 8.66 -15.57 -1.86
CA GLY A 51 8.70 -16.74 -0.98
C GLY A 51 9.76 -16.71 0.11
N GLN A 52 10.58 -15.66 0.21
CA GLN A 52 11.43 -15.50 1.40
C GLN A 52 10.55 -15.16 2.62
N PRO A 53 10.86 -15.67 3.82
CA PRO A 53 10.13 -15.25 5.02
C PRO A 53 10.48 -13.81 5.37
N HIS A 54 9.47 -12.97 5.61
CA HIS A 54 9.68 -11.65 6.19
C HIS A 54 10.00 -11.80 7.69
N PRO A 55 11.01 -11.09 8.24
CA PRO A 55 11.43 -11.25 9.64
C PRO A 55 10.30 -11.00 10.65
N ASP A 56 9.41 -10.05 10.34
CA ASP A 56 8.28 -9.68 11.19
C ASP A 56 6.98 -10.50 10.96
N GLY A 57 7.04 -11.58 10.17
CA GLY A 57 5.92 -12.50 9.98
C GLY A 57 5.21 -12.36 8.63
N LYS A 58 3.93 -12.78 8.56
CA LYS A 58 3.21 -12.95 7.28
C LYS A 58 2.28 -11.81 6.90
N ARG A 59 2.02 -10.88 7.83
CA ARG A 59 1.12 -9.76 7.64
C ARG A 59 1.87 -8.48 7.96
N ILE A 60 2.06 -7.62 6.98
CA ILE A 60 2.88 -6.40 7.11
C ILE A 60 2.06 -5.18 6.68
N VAL A 61 2.14 -4.09 7.43
CA VAL A 61 1.53 -2.80 7.06
C VAL A 61 2.56 -1.70 7.12
N ASP A 62 2.53 -0.78 6.16
CA ASP A 62 3.47 0.33 6.10
C ASP A 62 2.91 1.56 5.37
N SER A 63 3.68 2.64 5.42
CA SER A 63 3.47 3.88 4.69
C SER A 63 4.76 4.24 3.96
N GLN A 64 4.94 3.66 2.77
CA GLN A 64 6.15 3.82 1.98
C GLN A 64 6.21 5.21 1.36
N THR A 65 7.36 5.87 1.50
CA THR A 65 7.65 7.06 0.69
C THR A 65 8.04 6.63 -0.72
N CYS A 66 7.38 7.18 -1.73
CA CYS A 66 7.59 6.83 -3.13
C CYS A 66 8.00 8.04 -3.97
N LEU A 67 8.82 7.78 -4.99
CA LEU A 67 9.12 8.74 -6.05
C LEU A 67 8.81 8.14 -7.43
N ARG A 68 8.00 8.84 -8.22
CA ARG A 68 7.70 8.53 -9.63
C ARG A 68 8.13 9.70 -10.51
N ALA A 69 9.29 9.56 -11.14
CA ALA A 69 9.79 10.55 -12.09
C ALA A 69 9.05 10.47 -13.43
N GLN A 70 8.43 9.32 -13.73
CA GLN A 70 7.66 9.11 -14.96
C GLN A 70 6.43 10.02 -15.05
N ASP A 71 5.86 10.39 -13.90
CA ASP A 71 4.65 11.21 -13.80
C ASP A 71 4.98 12.72 -13.93
N ILE A 72 6.23 13.11 -14.19
CA ILE A 72 6.68 14.51 -14.12
C ILE A 72 5.96 15.45 -15.10
N GLU A 73 5.61 14.96 -16.29
CA GLU A 73 4.91 15.75 -17.31
C GLU A 73 3.41 15.93 -16.97
N ASP A 74 2.86 15.07 -16.10
CA ASP A 74 1.47 15.14 -15.64
C ASP A 74 1.32 15.96 -14.34
N VAL A 75 2.44 16.32 -13.69
CA VAL A 75 2.43 17.16 -12.49
C VAL A 75 1.84 18.53 -12.81
N GLY A 76 0.87 18.93 -11.98
CA GLY A 76 0.11 20.17 -12.16
C GLY A 76 -1.40 19.92 -12.27
N ASP A 77 -1.82 18.67 -12.45
CA ASP A 77 -3.21 18.25 -12.26
C ASP A 77 -3.57 18.04 -10.77
N ASN A 78 -4.77 17.54 -10.51
CA ASN A 78 -5.29 17.39 -9.14
C ASN A 78 -4.90 16.09 -8.42
N ARG A 79 -4.03 15.24 -9.01
CA ARG A 79 -3.76 13.89 -8.50
C ARG A 79 -2.33 13.38 -8.72
N HIS A 80 -1.59 13.91 -9.70
CA HIS A 80 -0.22 13.49 -9.97
C HIS A 80 0.78 14.31 -9.15
N THR A 81 1.66 13.60 -8.45
CA THR A 81 2.83 14.15 -7.78
C THR A 81 4.03 13.27 -8.08
N THR A 82 5.23 13.84 -8.06
CA THR A 82 6.46 13.05 -8.18
C THR A 82 6.82 12.35 -6.88
N PHE A 83 6.51 12.96 -5.73
CA PHE A 83 6.77 12.42 -4.40
C PHE A 83 5.45 12.26 -3.64
N PHE A 84 5.23 11.08 -3.07
CA PHE A 84 4.01 10.76 -2.34
C PHE A 84 4.25 9.64 -1.33
N GLU A 85 3.25 9.36 -0.50
CA GLU A 85 3.23 8.20 0.38
C GLU A 85 2.21 7.17 -0.10
N MET A 86 2.62 5.91 -0.15
CA MET A 86 1.78 4.77 -0.48
C MET A 86 1.51 3.97 0.78
N LEU A 87 0.25 3.93 1.19
CA LEU A 87 -0.22 3.05 2.26
C LEU A 87 -0.33 1.63 1.70
N GLY A 88 0.33 0.67 2.35
CA GLY A 88 0.42 -0.71 1.88
C GLY A 88 0.08 -1.69 2.99
N ASN A 89 -0.62 -2.77 2.64
CA ASN A 89 -0.78 -3.93 3.49
C ASN A 89 -0.47 -5.20 2.68
N TRP A 90 0.31 -6.10 3.26
CA TRP A 90 0.92 -7.23 2.57
C TRP A 90 0.56 -8.54 3.25
N SER A 91 0.21 -9.54 2.44
CA SER A 91 -0.09 -10.92 2.85
C SER A 91 0.93 -11.86 2.23
N MET A 92 1.79 -12.47 3.05
CA MET A 92 2.78 -13.46 2.63
C MET A 92 2.22 -14.87 2.85
N GLY A 93 1.24 -15.25 2.01
CA GLY A 93 0.61 -16.57 2.05
C GLY A 93 -0.32 -16.79 3.24
N ASP A 94 -1.10 -15.77 3.61
CA ASP A 94 -2.02 -15.79 4.75
C ASP A 94 -3.49 -15.60 4.30
N TYR A 95 -3.92 -14.35 4.10
CA TYR A 95 -5.23 -14.02 3.54
C TYR A 95 -5.13 -13.66 2.06
N PHE A 96 -6.26 -13.66 1.35
CA PHE A 96 -6.31 -13.35 -0.09
C PHE A 96 -7.45 -12.37 -0.42
N LYS A 97 -8.10 -12.54 -1.57
CA LYS A 97 -9.05 -11.57 -2.13
C LYS A 97 -10.24 -11.26 -1.23
N GLU A 98 -10.94 -12.29 -0.75
CA GLU A 98 -12.17 -12.12 0.02
C GLU A 98 -11.93 -11.21 1.24
N GLN A 99 -10.98 -11.58 2.09
CA GLN A 99 -10.65 -10.82 3.30
C GLN A 99 -10.06 -9.44 2.96
N GLN A 100 -9.21 -9.34 1.93
CA GLN A 100 -8.64 -8.04 1.52
C GLN A 100 -9.72 -7.07 1.06
N ILE A 101 -10.69 -7.53 0.26
CA ILE A 101 -11.76 -6.70 -0.27
C ILE A 101 -12.69 -6.25 0.86
N GLU A 102 -13.06 -7.15 1.77
CA GLU A 102 -13.87 -6.82 2.95
C GLU A 102 -13.20 -5.75 3.82
N TRP A 103 -11.90 -5.90 4.10
CA TRP A 103 -11.15 -4.94 4.91
C TRP A 103 -11.01 -3.58 4.23
N MET A 104 -10.76 -3.53 2.93
CA MET A 104 -10.71 -2.26 2.22
C MET A 104 -12.09 -1.58 2.16
N TRP A 105 -13.16 -2.35 1.97
CA TRP A 105 -14.52 -1.84 2.04
C TRP A 105 -14.82 -1.24 3.43
N GLU A 106 -14.49 -1.96 4.49
CA GLU A 106 -14.66 -1.51 5.88
C GLU A 106 -13.84 -0.25 6.18
N PHE A 107 -12.57 -0.21 5.77
CA PHE A 107 -11.72 0.96 5.97
C PHE A 107 -12.30 2.20 5.28
N LEU A 108 -12.69 2.09 4.01
CA LEU A 108 -13.23 3.24 3.25
C LEU A 108 -14.59 3.70 3.79
N SER A 109 -15.49 2.77 4.12
CA SER A 109 -16.84 3.09 4.55
C SER A 109 -16.95 3.49 6.02
N GLN A 110 -16.27 2.78 6.92
CA GLN A 110 -16.43 2.95 8.38
C GLN A 110 -15.35 3.82 9.01
N VAL A 111 -14.09 3.70 8.54
CA VAL A 111 -12.97 4.47 9.11
C VAL A 111 -12.84 5.83 8.43
N VAL A 112 -12.79 5.85 7.09
CA VAL A 112 -12.68 7.11 6.32
C VAL A 112 -14.03 7.81 6.17
N GLY A 113 -15.12 7.05 6.14
CA GLY A 113 -16.48 7.60 6.03
C GLY A 113 -16.87 8.03 4.61
N ILE A 114 -16.35 7.35 3.59
CA ILE A 114 -16.69 7.63 2.19
C ILE A 114 -18.11 7.14 1.90
N ASP A 115 -18.88 7.95 1.18
CA ASP A 115 -20.16 7.52 0.62
C ASP A 115 -19.94 6.46 -0.47
N MET A 116 -20.22 5.21 -0.11
CA MET A 116 -19.97 4.05 -0.97
C MET A 116 -20.81 4.06 -2.26
N SER A 117 -21.88 4.85 -2.33
CA SER A 117 -22.65 5.02 -3.59
C SER A 117 -21.84 5.73 -4.69
N ARG A 118 -20.72 6.37 -4.32
CA ARG A 118 -19.80 7.08 -5.22
C ARG A 118 -18.52 6.29 -5.52
N VAL A 119 -18.41 5.06 -5.02
CA VAL A 119 -17.25 4.20 -5.20
C VAL A 119 -17.50 3.27 -6.38
N TYR A 120 -16.52 3.21 -7.29
CA TYR A 120 -16.53 2.33 -8.45
C TYR A 120 -15.43 1.28 -8.29
N VAL A 121 -15.68 0.07 -8.76
CA VAL A 121 -14.75 -1.05 -8.70
C VAL A 121 -14.46 -1.55 -10.11
N THR A 122 -13.20 -1.90 -10.37
CA THR A 122 -12.76 -2.53 -11.61
C THR A 122 -12.03 -3.82 -11.27
N CYS A 123 -12.34 -4.92 -11.97
CA CYS A 123 -11.60 -6.18 -11.90
C CYS A 123 -10.97 -6.50 -13.25
N TYR A 124 -9.89 -7.28 -13.24
CA TYR A 124 -9.32 -7.81 -14.47
C TYR A 124 -10.28 -8.86 -15.06
N ILE A 125 -10.52 -8.79 -16.38
CA ILE A 125 -11.50 -9.67 -17.05
C ILE A 125 -11.17 -11.17 -16.96
N GLY A 126 -9.90 -11.52 -16.78
CA GLY A 126 -9.47 -12.91 -16.60
C GLY A 126 -9.44 -13.36 -15.14
N ASP A 127 -9.99 -12.56 -14.23
CA ASP A 127 -10.12 -12.89 -12.83
C ASP A 127 -11.58 -13.33 -12.54
N GLU A 128 -11.84 -14.63 -12.72
CA GLU A 128 -13.11 -15.30 -12.37
C GLU A 128 -13.22 -15.59 -10.86
#